data_AF-A0A972ZSJ9-F1
#
_entry.id   AF-A0A972ZSJ9-F1
#
_cell.length_a   1.000
_cell.length_b   1.000
_cell.length_c   1.000
_cell.angle_alpha   90.00
_cell.angle_beta   90.00
_cell.angle_gamma   90.00
#
_symmetry.space_group_name_H-M   'P 1'
#
loop_
_entity.id
_entity.type
_entity.pdbx_description
1 polymer ?
#
loop_
_entity_poly.entity_id
_entity_poly.type
_entity_poly.pdbx_seq_one_letter_code
_entity_poly.pdbx_strand_id
1 'polypeptide(L)'
;MLQEGSILYTKYGCIVCHSLDGKITYGPPLNNIFLKNITVIRKGKSSTIVADRKYLKKAIIDPGYEKVSGYQNKDMPQTYFSDEEVNILVDYLIALGIEDQTSE
;
A
#
# COMPACT_ATOMS: atom_id res chain seq x y z
N MET A 1 8.97 5.73 14.56
CA MET A 1 7.93 5.11 13.70
C MET A 1 8.23 5.28 12.22
N LEU A 2 8.39 6.50 11.67
CA LEU A 2 8.66 6.68 10.21
C LEU A 2 9.97 6.05 9.73
N GLN A 3 11.07 6.25 10.48
CA GLN A 3 12.36 5.65 10.15
C GLN A 3 12.32 4.12 10.20
N GLU A 4 11.66 3.57 11.20
CA GLU A 4 11.45 2.13 11.34
C GLU A 4 10.57 1.56 10.22
N GLY A 5 9.51 2.28 9.85
CA GLY A 5 8.66 1.95 8.72
C GLY A 5 9.42 1.93 7.40
N SER A 6 10.28 2.92 7.15
CA SER A 6 11.17 2.92 5.98
C SER A 6 12.12 1.72 6.00
N ILE A 7 12.68 1.36 7.17
CA ILE A 7 13.56 0.19 7.31
C ILE A 7 12.79 -1.09 6.99
N LEU A 8 11.60 -1.29 7.54
CA LEU A 8 10.78 -2.47 7.25
C LEU A 8 10.36 -2.52 5.77
N TYR A 9 9.98 -1.38 5.19
CA TYR A 9 9.59 -1.25 3.79
C TYR A 9 10.71 -1.69 2.84
N THR A 10 11.96 -1.35 3.17
CA THR A 10 13.13 -1.82 2.42
C THR A 10 13.48 -3.27 2.74
N LYS A 11 13.50 -3.65 4.02
CA LYS A 11 13.85 -5.01 4.50
C LYS A 11 12.97 -6.09 3.88
N TYR A 12 11.68 -5.83 3.76
CA TYR A 12 10.70 -6.75 3.17
C TYR A 12 10.56 -6.59 1.65
N GLY A 13 11.38 -5.76 1.02
CA GLY A 13 11.44 -5.62 -0.44
C GLY A 13 10.24 -4.91 -1.06
N CYS A 14 9.41 -4.21 -0.26
CA CYS A 14 8.24 -3.48 -0.78
C CYS A 14 8.66 -2.48 -1.86
N ILE A 15 9.80 -1.82 -1.67
CA ILE A 15 10.38 -0.83 -2.60
C ILE A 15 10.71 -1.39 -3.98
N VAL A 16 10.89 -2.72 -4.13
CA VAL A 16 11.18 -3.35 -5.41
C VAL A 16 9.97 -3.30 -6.36
N CYS A 17 8.76 -3.38 -5.79
CA CYS A 17 7.51 -3.43 -6.56
C CYS A 17 6.66 -2.16 -6.41
N HIS A 18 6.86 -1.38 -5.35
CA HIS A 18 6.06 -0.22 -5.02
C HIS A 18 6.97 1.01 -4.87
N SER A 19 6.87 1.92 -5.82
CA SER A 19 7.64 3.16 -5.79
C SER A 19 7.04 4.18 -4.81
N LEU A 20 7.90 5.08 -4.34
CA LEU A 20 7.53 6.24 -3.54
C LEU A 20 7.74 7.56 -4.32
N ASP A 21 8.10 7.49 -5.60
CA ASP A 21 8.32 8.65 -6.49
C ASP A 21 7.21 8.80 -7.55
N GLY A 22 6.12 8.04 -7.43
CA GLY A 22 4.99 8.05 -8.37
C GLY A 22 5.18 7.17 -9.60
N LYS A 23 6.37 6.63 -9.86
CA LYS A 23 6.61 5.82 -11.07
C LYS A 23 5.98 4.44 -10.96
N ILE A 24 5.31 4.00 -12.02
CA ILE A 24 4.83 2.63 -12.09
C ILE A 24 6.03 1.69 -12.26
N THR A 25 6.13 0.69 -11.39
CA THR A 25 7.14 -0.38 -11.49
C THR A 25 6.45 -1.71 -11.74
N TYR A 26 6.32 -2.58 -10.73
CA TYR A 26 5.57 -3.84 -10.83
C TYR A 26 4.15 -3.69 -10.26
N GLY A 27 4.04 -3.02 -9.11
CA GLY A 27 2.79 -2.69 -8.42
C GLY A 27 2.46 -1.19 -8.50
N PRO A 28 1.32 -0.78 -7.94
CA PRO A 28 0.93 0.63 -7.89
C PRO A 28 1.93 1.43 -7.05
N PRO A 29 2.20 2.69 -7.43
CA PRO A 29 2.95 3.61 -6.58
C PRO A 29 2.19 3.81 -5.25
N LEU A 30 2.93 3.91 -4.15
CA LEU A 30 2.34 4.07 -2.81
C LEU A 30 2.55 5.46 -2.23
N ASN A 31 3.25 6.35 -2.92
CA ASN A 31 3.29 7.75 -2.53
C ASN A 31 1.87 8.34 -2.54
N ASN A 32 1.55 8.97 -1.42
CA ASN A 32 0.29 9.64 -1.17
C ASN A 32 -0.91 8.70 -1.29
N ILE A 33 -0.73 7.41 -1.00
CA ILE A 33 -1.82 6.43 -1.14
C ILE A 33 -2.93 6.63 -0.11
N PHE A 34 -2.61 7.16 1.07
CA PHE A 34 -3.57 7.32 2.15
C PHE A 34 -4.74 8.23 1.75
N LEU A 35 -5.96 7.78 2.02
CA LEU A 35 -7.23 8.44 1.67
C LEU A 35 -7.48 8.68 0.17
N LYS A 36 -6.63 8.16 -0.72
CA LYS A 36 -6.94 8.18 -2.16
C LYS A 36 -8.13 7.27 -2.46
N ASN A 37 -9.00 7.74 -3.36
CA ASN A 37 -10.00 6.90 -3.98
C ASN A 37 -9.31 5.98 -4.99
N ILE A 38 -9.48 4.67 -4.81
CA ILE A 38 -8.93 3.65 -5.70
C ILE A 38 -10.04 2.71 -6.17
N THR A 39 -9.93 2.25 -7.41
CA THR A 39 -10.82 1.21 -7.92
C THR A 39 -10.18 -0.15 -7.66
N VAL A 40 -10.88 -0.99 -6.92
CA VAL A 40 -10.49 -2.38 -6.64
C VAL A 40 -11.43 -3.35 -7.34
N ILE A 41 -10.93 -4.55 -7.58
CA ILE A 41 -11.67 -5.66 -8.17
C ILE A 41 -11.68 -6.82 -7.19
N ARG A 42 -12.89 -7.29 -6.89
CA ARG A 42 -13.15 -8.41 -6.00
C ARG A 42 -14.10 -9.38 -6.69
N LYS A 43 -13.66 -10.64 -6.87
CA LYS A 43 -14.45 -11.69 -7.56
C LYS A 43 -15.00 -11.22 -8.93
N GLY A 44 -14.19 -10.48 -9.69
CA GLY A 44 -14.56 -9.96 -11.02
C GLY A 44 -15.47 -8.71 -11.03
N LYS A 45 -15.83 -8.15 -9.87
CA LYS A 45 -16.62 -6.91 -9.78
C LYS A 45 -15.73 -5.75 -9.34
N SER A 46 -15.90 -4.59 -9.98
CA SER A 46 -15.20 -3.36 -9.62
C SER A 46 -15.99 -2.55 -8.60
N SER A 47 -15.28 -1.88 -7.69
CA SER A 47 -15.83 -0.89 -6.78
C SER A 47 -14.77 0.15 -6.42
N THR A 48 -15.18 1.39 -6.21
CA THR A 48 -14.30 2.44 -5.68
C THR A 48 -14.34 2.41 -4.16
N ILE A 49 -13.17 2.44 -3.54
CA ILE A 49 -12.99 2.49 -2.09
C ILE A 49 -11.98 3.59 -1.74
N VAL A 50 -11.97 3.98 -0.47
CA VAL A 50 -10.94 4.86 0.09
C VAL A 50 -9.80 3.99 0.62
N ALA A 51 -8.56 4.32 0.26
CA ALA A 51 -7.36 3.66 0.80
C ALA A 51 -7.06 4.15 2.24
N ASP A 52 -7.99 3.82 3.15
CA ASP A 52 -7.88 4.11 4.57
C ASP A 52 -6.97 3.11 5.30
N ARG A 53 -6.76 3.33 6.61
CA ARG A 53 -5.91 2.45 7.43
C ARG A 53 -6.36 0.98 7.40
N LYS A 54 -7.67 0.72 7.38
CA LYS A 54 -8.23 -0.63 7.40
C LYS A 54 -7.96 -1.33 6.07
N TYR A 55 -8.12 -0.62 4.96
CA TYR A 55 -7.76 -1.11 3.64
C TYR A 55 -6.27 -1.42 3.55
N LEU A 56 -5.40 -0.47 3.94
CA LEU A 56 -3.94 -0.66 3.87
C LEU A 56 -3.49 -1.88 4.69
N LYS A 57 -4.01 -2.03 5.93
CA LYS A 57 -3.76 -3.22 6.74
C LYS A 57 -4.23 -4.48 6.02
N LYS A 58 -5.44 -4.48 5.46
CA LYS A 58 -6.00 -5.65 4.75
C LYS A 58 -5.18 -6.03 3.51
N ALA A 59 -4.75 -5.04 2.72
CA ALA A 59 -3.95 -5.24 1.52
C ALA A 59 -2.57 -5.83 1.82
N ILE A 60 -1.96 -5.48 2.95
CA ILE A 60 -0.67 -6.05 3.39
C ILE A 60 -0.83 -7.50 3.88
N ILE A 61 -1.87 -7.80 4.69
CA ILE A 61 -2.05 -9.13 5.28
C ILE A 61 -2.69 -10.15 4.33
N ASP A 62 -3.51 -9.68 3.39
CA ASP A 62 -4.28 -10.50 2.46
C ASP A 62 -4.33 -9.82 1.07
N PRO A 63 -3.17 -9.76 0.38
CA PRO A 63 -3.03 -9.05 -0.90
C PRO A 63 -3.87 -9.65 -2.04
N GLY A 64 -4.39 -10.87 -1.87
CA GLY A 64 -5.28 -11.53 -2.83
C GLY A 64 -6.75 -11.16 -2.67
N TYR A 65 -7.14 -10.52 -1.57
CA TYR A 65 -8.55 -10.22 -1.27
C TYR A 65 -9.19 -9.28 -2.29
N GLU A 66 -8.44 -8.23 -2.65
CA GLU A 66 -8.83 -7.15 -3.56
C GLU A 66 -7.64 -6.78 -4.43
N LYS A 67 -7.83 -6.73 -5.75
CA LYS A 67 -6.79 -6.31 -6.69
C LYS A 67 -7.07 -4.90 -7.18
N VAL A 68 -6.07 -4.02 -7.17
CA VAL A 68 -6.21 -2.67 -7.72
C VAL A 68 -6.40 -2.74 -9.24
N SER A 69 -7.34 -1.96 -9.77
CA SER A 69 -7.58 -1.84 -11.21
C SER A 69 -6.30 -1.42 -11.94
N GLY A 70 -5.95 -2.13 -13.02
CA GLY A 70 -4.68 -1.97 -13.74
C GLY A 70 -3.58 -2.94 -13.28
N TYR A 71 -3.75 -3.59 -12.13
CA TYR A 71 -2.79 -4.53 -11.54
C TYR A 71 -3.39 -5.92 -11.27
N GLN A 72 -4.52 -6.25 -11.89
CA GLN A 72 -5.28 -7.48 -11.64
C GLN A 72 -4.47 -8.75 -11.95
N ASN A 73 -3.58 -8.67 -12.95
CA ASN A 73 -2.72 -9.77 -13.38
C ASN A 73 -1.35 -9.78 -12.66
N LYS A 74 -1.19 -8.97 -11.61
CA LYS A 74 0.04 -8.88 -10.82
C LYS A 74 -0.20 -9.48 -9.44
N ASP A 75 0.82 -10.16 -8.93
CA ASP A 75 0.76 -10.79 -7.62
C ASP A 75 1.66 -10.07 -6.62
N MET A 76 1.03 -9.50 -5.59
CA MET A 76 1.72 -9.02 -4.42
C MET A 76 1.94 -10.23 -3.49
N PRO A 77 3.18 -10.47 -3.02
CA PRO A 77 3.51 -11.65 -2.24
C PRO A 77 2.76 -11.63 -0.91
N GLN A 78 2.26 -12.80 -0.50
CA GLN A 78 1.73 -12.99 0.84
C GLN A 78 2.90 -13.20 1.80
N THR A 79 3.04 -12.31 2.78
CA THR A 79 4.09 -12.36 3.80
C THR A 79 3.47 -12.40 5.18
N TYR A 80 4.11 -13.12 6.09
CA TYR A 80 3.69 -13.16 7.50
C TYR A 80 4.46 -12.09 8.26
N PHE A 81 3.73 -11.12 8.78
CA PHE A 81 4.23 -10.03 9.61
C PHE A 81 3.62 -10.14 11.00
N SER A 82 4.32 -9.66 12.02
CA SER A 82 3.68 -9.43 13.32
C SER A 82 2.66 -8.29 13.21
N ASP A 83 1.69 -8.23 14.13
CA ASP A 83 0.73 -7.12 14.17
C ASP A 83 1.42 -5.75 14.31
N GLU A 84 2.54 -5.71 15.03
CA GLU A 84 3.37 -4.51 15.21
C GLU A 84 4.03 -4.09 13.89
N GLU A 85 4.64 -5.02 13.15
CA GLU A 85 5.26 -4.73 11.85
C GLU A 85 4.23 -4.23 10.83
N VAL A 86 3.04 -4.84 10.82
CA VAL A 86 1.93 -4.37 9.95
C VAL A 86 1.53 -2.95 10.32
N ASN A 87 1.39 -2.64 11.62
CA ASN A 87 1.03 -1.29 12.05
C ASN A 87 2.11 -0.27 11.67
N ILE A 88 3.39 -0.59 11.87
CA ILE A 88 4.51 0.27 11.49
C ILE A 88 4.52 0.55 9.98
N LEU A 89 4.34 -0.48 9.15
CA LEU A 89 4.26 -0.32 7.69
C LEU A 89 3.06 0.54 7.27
N VAL A 90 1.90 0.31 7.88
CA VAL A 90 0.68 1.09 7.59
C VAL A 90 0.86 2.55 8.00
N ASP A 91 1.39 2.82 9.19
CA ASP A 91 1.60 4.17 9.69
C ASP A 91 2.63 4.93 8.84
N TYR A 92 3.64 4.22 8.30
CA TYR A 92 4.56 4.77 7.31
C TYR A 92 3.85 5.18 6.01
N LEU A 93 2.99 4.32 5.45
CA LEU A 93 2.21 4.65 4.24
C LEU A 93 1.22 5.81 4.48
N ILE A 94 0.67 5.91 5.69
CA ILE A 94 -0.18 7.03 6.09
C ILE A 94 0.60 8.34 6.06
N ALA A 95 1.77 8.37 6.69
CA ALA A 95 2.59 9.58 6.76
C ALA A 95 3.06 10.05 5.38
N LEU A 96 3.41 9.12 4.47
CA LEU A 96 3.74 9.46 3.09
C LEU A 96 2.59 10.19 2.37
N GLY A 97 1.33 10.01 2.78
CA GLY A 97 0.20 10.77 2.21
C GLY A 97 -0.20 12.02 2.96
N ILE A 98 0.32 12.25 4.17
CA ILE A 98 0.10 13.49 4.91
C ILE A 98 1.14 14.54 4.52
N GLU A 99 2.41 14.12 4.34
CA GLU A 99 3.52 15.03 4.00
C GLU A 99 3.30 15.77 2.66
N ASP A 100 2.74 15.09 1.66
CA ASP A 100 2.39 15.69 0.36
C ASP A 100 1.32 16.79 0.47
N GLN A 101 0.39 16.69 1.43
CA GLN A 101 -0.69 17.66 1.61
C GLN A 101 -0.29 18.88 2.45
N THR A 102 0.92 18.87 3.03
CA THR A 102 1.47 19.99 3.79
C THR A 102 2.43 20.86 2.98
N SER A 103 2.58 20.58 1.68
CA SER A 103 3.53 21.23 0.77
C SER A 103 2.90 22.32 -0.11
N GLU A 104 1.70 22.81 0.24
CA GLU A 104 0.95 23.85 -0.51
C GLU A 104 0.72 25.13 0.30
#